data_AF-A0A528B3W7-F1
#
_entry.id   AF-A0A528B3W7-F1
#
_cell.length_a   1.000
_cell.length_b   1.000
_cell.length_c   1.000
_cell.angle_alpha   90.00
_cell.angle_beta   90.00
_cell.angle_gamma   90.00
#
_symmetry.space_group_name_H-M   'P 1'
#
loop_
_entity.id
_entity.type
_entity.pdbx_description
1 polymer ?
#
loop_
_entity_poly.entity_id
_entity_poly.type
_entity_poly.pdbx_seq_one_letter_code
_entity_poly.pdbx_strand_id
1 'polypeptide(L)'
;MREIRRVVTGPLYIKDHERCGTLDYLRLMALDAIGNIPFGGMIWARYLTRAEWEMLAANSGYRIACRATPARYRKSVGALLFPNRLEVTMRFEPV
;
A
#
# COMPACT_ATOMS: atom_id res chain seq x y z
N MET A 1 -10.54 5.82 6.17
CA MET A 1 -11.41 5.22 5.13
C MET A 1 -12.89 5.16 5.52
N ARG A 2 -13.29 5.76 6.65
CA ARG A 2 -14.70 5.82 7.10
C ARG A 2 -15.64 6.47 6.08
N GLU A 3 -15.16 7.49 5.38
CA GLU A 3 -15.96 8.16 4.36
C GLU A 3 -16.32 7.24 3.18
N ILE A 4 -15.38 6.39 2.76
CA ILE A 4 -15.66 5.34 1.76
C ILE A 4 -16.70 4.38 2.31
N ARG A 5 -16.54 3.92 3.56
CA ARG A 5 -17.50 3.00 4.21
C ARG A 5 -18.91 3.57 4.29
N ARG A 6 -19.04 4.88 4.46
CA ARG A 6 -20.32 5.60 4.53
C ARG A 6 -21.12 5.49 3.24
N VAL A 7 -20.45 5.44 2.09
CA VAL A 7 -21.09 5.51 0.75
C VAL A 7 -20.93 4.24 -0.08
N VAL A 8 -20.04 3.32 0.31
CA VAL A 8 -19.80 2.05 -0.38
C VAL A 8 -20.25 0.88 0.49
N THR A 9 -21.19 0.09 -0.03
CA THR A 9 -21.73 -1.12 0.62
C THR A 9 -20.99 -2.40 0.22
N GLY A 10 -20.21 -2.36 -0.86
CA GLY A 10 -19.48 -3.51 -1.39
C GLY A 10 -18.03 -3.62 -0.91
N PRO A 11 -17.28 -4.61 -1.45
CA PRO A 11 -15.86 -4.75 -1.18
C PRO A 11 -15.07 -3.55 -1.72
N LEU A 12 -13.99 -3.20 -1.03
CA LEU A 12 -13.03 -2.20 -1.46
C LEU A 12 -11.72 -2.89 -1.85
N TYR A 13 -11.20 -2.57 -3.04
CA TYR A 13 -9.93 -3.08 -3.53
C TYR A 13 -8.87 -1.99 -3.46
N ILE A 14 -7.74 -2.29 -2.82
CA ILE A 14 -6.63 -1.34 -2.65
C ILE A 14 -5.38 -1.96 -3.25
N LYS A 15 -4.72 -1.23 -4.14
CA LYS A 15 -3.34 -1.49 -4.55
C LYS A 15 -2.49 -0.36 -3.99
N ASP A 16 -1.52 -0.69 -3.16
CA ASP A 16 -0.62 0.29 -2.55
C ASP A 16 0.70 -0.39 -2.15
N HIS A 17 1.45 0.24 -1.24
CA HIS A 17 2.69 -0.27 -0.68
C HIS A 17 2.52 -0.75 0.76
N GLU A 18 3.31 -1.76 1.12
CA GLU A 18 3.42 -2.28 2.48
C GLU A 18 4.90 -2.35 2.88
N ARG A 19 5.26 -1.76 4.03
CA ARG A 19 6.62 -1.84 4.57
C ARG A 19 6.74 -3.00 5.56
N CYS A 20 7.85 -3.74 5.51
CA CYS A 20 8.18 -4.75 6.53
C CYS A 20 9.22 -4.24 7.55
N GLY A 21 9.85 -3.08 7.30
CA GLY A 21 10.85 -2.49 8.19
C GLY A 21 11.34 -1.13 7.69
N THR A 22 12.34 -0.57 8.37
CA THR A 22 12.87 0.78 8.10
C THR A 22 13.54 0.90 6.73
N LEU A 23 14.25 -0.15 6.28
CA LEU A 23 14.87 -0.14 4.95
C LEU A 23 13.84 -0.04 3.83
N ASP A 24 12.68 -0.68 4.00
CA ASP A 24 11.58 -0.60 3.04
C ASP A 24 10.96 0.79 3.03
N TYR A 25 10.81 1.41 4.21
CA TYR A 25 10.36 2.78 4.31
C TYR A 25 11.26 3.74 3.53
N LEU A 26 12.59 3.63 3.68
CA LEU A 26 13.55 4.45 2.94
C LEU A 26 13.49 4.20 1.43
N ARG A 27 13.39 2.94 1.01
CA ARG A 27 13.19 2.59 -0.42
C ARG A 27 11.92 3.22 -0.97
N LEU A 28 10.81 3.13 -0.24
CA LEU A 28 9.53 3.70 -0.67
C LEU A 28 9.59 5.23 -0.74
N MET A 29 10.19 5.90 0.24
CA MET A 29 10.44 7.35 0.17
C MET A 29 11.27 7.74 -1.05
N ALA A 30 12.34 6.99 -1.36
CA ALA A 30 13.15 7.27 -2.54
C ALA A 30 12.34 7.08 -3.84
N LEU A 31 11.51 6.03 -3.91
CA LEU A 31 10.63 5.79 -5.06
C LEU A 31 9.63 6.94 -5.25
N ASP A 32 9.06 7.43 -4.16
CA ASP A 32 8.13 8.57 -4.13
C ASP A 32 8.82 9.84 -4.64
N ALA A 33 10.02 10.13 -4.13
CA ALA A 33 10.79 11.29 -4.56
C ALA A 33 11.11 11.24 -6.07
N ILE A 34 11.58 10.09 -6.57
CA ILE A 34 11.86 9.90 -8.00
C ILE A 34 10.60 10.06 -8.85
N GLY A 35 9.48 9.48 -8.38
CA GLY A 35 8.23 9.46 -9.13
C GLY A 35 7.44 10.77 -9.10
N ASN A 36 7.53 11.54 -8.01
CA ASN A 36 6.64 12.67 -7.77
C ASN A 36 7.33 14.04 -7.79
N ILE A 37 8.62 14.17 -7.41
CA ILE A 37 9.32 15.49 -7.46
C ILE A 37 9.28 16.12 -8.86
N PRO A 38 9.57 15.40 -9.96
CA PRO A 38 9.60 15.99 -11.30
C PRO A 38 8.25 16.60 -11.73
N PHE A 39 7.15 16.16 -11.13
CA PHE A 39 5.79 16.58 -11.48
C PHE A 39 5.15 17.45 -10.40
N GLY A 40 5.90 17.85 -9.36
CA GLY A 40 5.35 18.57 -8.20
C GLY A 40 4.31 17.77 -7.42
N GLY A 41 4.39 16.44 -7.49
CA GLY A 41 3.47 15.52 -6.83
C GLY A 41 3.70 15.39 -5.32
N MET A 42 2.80 14.66 -4.66
CA MET A 42 2.88 14.42 -3.22
C MET A 42 4.07 13.50 -2.87
N ILE A 43 4.88 13.90 -1.90
CA ILE A 43 6.04 13.13 -1.39
C ILE A 43 5.92 12.78 0.12
N TRP A 44 4.73 12.96 0.71
CA TRP A 44 4.48 12.86 2.16
C TRP A 44 3.71 11.59 2.52
N ALA A 45 3.90 10.52 1.75
CA ALA A 45 3.19 9.28 1.98
C ALA A 45 3.63 8.61 3.30
N ARG A 46 2.65 8.15 4.08
CA ARG A 46 2.90 7.26 5.21
C ARG A 46 2.76 5.82 4.74
N TYR A 47 3.89 5.11 4.63
CA TYR A 47 3.89 3.69 4.29
C TYR A 47 3.50 2.84 5.49
N LEU A 48 2.37 2.13 5.38
CA LEU A 48 1.86 1.30 6.47
C LEU A 48 2.53 -0.07 6.48
N THR A 49 2.80 -0.57 7.68
CA THR A 49 3.05 -1.99 7.93
C THR A 49 1.77 -2.78 7.77
N ARG A 50 1.92 -4.10 7.70
CA ARG A 50 0.78 -5.02 7.71
C ARG A 50 -0.16 -4.78 8.88
N ALA A 51 0.37 -4.63 10.10
CA ALA A 51 -0.43 -4.39 11.30
C ALA A 51 -1.16 -3.04 11.25
N GLU A 52 -0.51 -2.00 10.73
CA GLU A 52 -1.13 -0.69 10.54
C GLU A 52 -2.24 -0.72 9.49
N TRP A 53 -2.10 -1.54 8.43
CA TRP A 53 -3.18 -1.80 7.47
C TRP A 53 -4.37 -2.49 8.11
N GLU A 54 -4.16 -3.56 8.89
CA GLU A 54 -5.24 -4.24 9.62
C GLU A 54 -5.95 -3.28 10.58
N MET A 55 -5.19 -2.47 11.33
CA MET A 55 -5.74 -1.47 12.24
C MET A 55 -6.55 -0.40 11.51
N LEU A 56 -6.07 0.08 10.35
CA LEU A 56 -6.80 1.05 9.53
C LEU A 56 -8.12 0.47 9.00
N ALA A 57 -8.11 -0.80 8.57
CA ALA A 57 -9.30 -1.51 8.11
C ALA A 57 -10.34 -1.60 9.23
N ALA A 58 -9.94 -2.14 10.38
CA ALA A 58 -10.80 -2.34 11.54
C ALA A 58 -11.42 -1.01 12.01
N ASN A 59 -10.61 0.04 12.13
CA ASN A 59 -11.06 1.38 12.54
C ASN A 59 -11.95 2.09 11.50
N SER A 60 -12.10 1.52 10.31
CA SER A 60 -12.91 2.05 9.21
C SER A 60 -14.14 1.20 8.89
N GLY A 61 -14.47 0.16 9.68
CA GLY A 61 -15.63 -0.70 9.44
C GLY A 61 -15.41 -1.74 8.33
N TYR A 62 -14.16 -2.16 8.15
CA TYR A 62 -13.76 -3.18 7.19
C TYR A 62 -12.88 -4.24 7.86
N ARG A 63 -12.77 -5.41 7.24
CA ARG A 63 -11.74 -6.41 7.47
C ARG A 63 -10.97 -6.68 6.17
N ILE A 64 -9.68 -6.99 6.25
CA ILE A 64 -8.91 -7.40 5.07
C ILE A 64 -9.17 -8.88 4.83
N ALA A 65 -10.03 -9.19 3.87
CA ALA A 65 -10.47 -10.56 3.58
C ALA A 65 -9.46 -11.34 2.73
N CYS A 66 -8.66 -10.65 1.92
CA CYS A 66 -7.65 -11.29 1.08
C CYS A 66 -6.51 -10.33 0.75
N ARG A 67 -5.31 -10.88 0.53
CA ARG A 67 -4.14 -10.20 -0.02
C ARG A 67 -3.66 -11.00 -1.23
N ALA A 68 -3.53 -10.36 -2.37
CA ALA A 68 -3.05 -11.02 -3.57
C ALA A 68 -1.55 -11.30 -3.45
N THR A 69 -1.11 -12.42 -4.03
CA THR A 69 0.32 -12.69 -4.22
C THR A 69 0.92 -11.60 -5.13
N PRO A 70 2.03 -10.95 -4.74
CA PRO A 70 2.63 -9.91 -5.55
C PRO A 70 3.06 -10.43 -6.94
N ALA A 71 2.67 -9.70 -7.99
CA ALA A 71 3.14 -9.98 -9.33
C ALA A 71 4.65 -9.66 -9.45
N ARG A 72 5.41 -10.50 -10.16
CA ARG A 72 6.86 -10.32 -10.36
C ARG A 72 7.15 -9.53 -11.63
N TYR A 73 6.80 -8.25 -11.63
CA TYR A 73 6.86 -7.43 -12.85
C TYR A 73 8.13 -6.57 -12.93
N ARG A 74 8.63 -6.01 -11.82
CA ARG A 74 9.97 -5.40 -11.80
C ARG A 74 11.02 -6.49 -11.93
N LYS A 75 12.01 -6.27 -12.78
CA LYS A 75 13.13 -7.18 -13.07
C LYS A 75 14.47 -6.51 -12.79
N SER A 76 15.53 -7.31 -12.67
CA SER A 76 16.93 -6.86 -12.61
C SER A 76 17.17 -5.82 -11.50
N VAL A 77 17.96 -4.77 -11.77
CA VAL A 77 18.32 -3.72 -10.80
C VAL A 77 17.09 -3.05 -10.19
N GLY A 78 16.02 -2.85 -10.97
CA GLY A 78 14.76 -2.29 -10.47
C GLY A 78 14.11 -3.18 -9.40
N ALA A 79 14.18 -4.51 -9.56
CA ALA A 79 13.69 -5.46 -8.55
C ALA A 79 14.59 -5.54 -7.32
N LEU A 80 15.89 -5.24 -7.45
CA LEU A 80 16.83 -5.23 -6.33
C LEU A 80 16.61 -4.00 -5.44
N LEU A 81 16.47 -2.83 -6.06
CA LEU A 81 16.28 -1.56 -5.34
C LEU A 81 14.86 -1.41 -4.80
N PHE A 82 13.85 -1.79 -5.59
CA PHE A 82 12.43 -1.67 -5.27
C PHE A 82 11.74 -3.03 -5.47
N PRO A 83 11.92 -3.98 -4.55
CA PRO A 83 11.43 -5.34 -4.75
C PRO A 83 9.89 -5.37 -4.79
N ASN A 84 9.32 -6.22 -5.66
CA ASN A 84 7.87 -6.33 -5.86
C ASN A 84 7.08 -6.66 -4.58
N ARG A 85 7.74 -7.22 -3.55
CA ARG A 85 7.14 -7.46 -2.22
C ARG A 85 6.76 -6.19 -1.46
N LEU A 86 7.24 -5.02 -1.90
CA LEU A 86 6.84 -3.73 -1.35
C LEU A 86 5.43 -3.33 -1.78
N GLU A 87 4.85 -4.02 -2.76
CA GLU A 87 3.48 -3.79 -3.19
C GLU A 87 2.53 -4.78 -2.56
N VAL A 88 1.35 -4.28 -2.28
CA VAL A 88 0.25 -5.07 -1.74
C VAL A 88 -1.01 -4.75 -2.52
N THR A 89 -1.77 -5.79 -2.84
CA THR A 89 -3.13 -5.66 -3.33
C THR A 89 -4.04 -6.38 -2.35
N MET A 90 -5.07 -5.68 -1.87
CA MET A 90 -5.91 -6.11 -0.76
C MET A 90 -7.38 -6.01 -1.15
N ARG A 91 -8.18 -6.96 -0.68
CA ARG A 91 -9.63 -6.92 -0.73
C ARG A 91 -10.17 -6.72 0.69
N PHE A 92 -10.78 -5.58 0.90
CA PHE A 92 -11.46 -5.19 2.13
C PHE A 92 -12.93 -5.56 2.00
N GLU A 93 -13.47 -6.25 2.99
CA GLU A 93 -14.90 -6.55 3.09
C GLU A 93 -15.51 -5.75 4.24
N PRO A 94 -16.73 -5.20 4.07
CA PRO A 94 -17.46 -4.59 5.17
C PRO A 94 -17.58 -5.55 6.36
N VAL A 95 -17.44 -5.00 7.56
CA VAL A 95 -17.88 -5.64 8.81
C VAL A 95 -19.28 -5.16 9.12
#